data_AF-A0A285GK95-F1
#
_entry.id   AF-A0A285GK95-F1
#
_cell.length_a   1.000
_cell.length_b   1.000
_cell.length_c   1.000
_cell.angle_alpha   90.00
_cell.angle_beta   90.00
_cell.angle_gamma   90.00
#
_symmetry.space_group_name_H-M   'P 1'
#
loop_
_entity.id
_entity.type
_entity.pdbx_description
1 polymer ?
#
loop_
_entity_poly.entity_id
_entity_poly.type
_entity_poly.pdbx_seq_one_letter_code
_entity_poly.pdbx_strand_id
1 'polypeptide(L)'
;MELRRVIESSLLLAGGFVLHQIMPPLVAGMKPDMSLLMLFIVVLLYQDKKLVILSGLLAGIISALSTTFPGGQVANMLDKPITALAVLTLILLGDYFKLSRKFSLGIIGVLGTIISGTVFLTTASLVVALPQSFLVLFISVVLPATLLNTCFLYMLYPIIAKIKGLVSKVEFNSGEEIV
;
A
#
# COMPACT_ATOMS: atom_id res chain seq x y z
N MET A 1 14.10 -3.48 15.34
CA MET A 1 13.62 -2.65 14.21
C MET A 1 14.55 -1.47 14.15
N GLU A 2 15.18 -1.24 13.00
CA GLU A 2 16.08 -0.09 12.80
C GLU A 2 15.27 1.20 12.69
N LEU A 3 15.67 2.24 13.43
CA LEU A 3 15.00 3.55 13.42
C LEU A 3 14.89 4.11 12.00
N ARG A 4 15.97 3.99 11.23
CA ARG A 4 16.02 4.42 9.83
C ARG A 4 14.91 3.81 8.98
N ARG A 5 14.66 2.50 9.09
CA ARG A 5 13.63 1.81 8.29
C ARG A 5 12.23 2.30 8.65
N VAL A 6 12.00 2.63 9.93
CA VAL A 6 10.74 3.22 10.39
C VAL A 6 10.55 4.61 9.78
N ILE A 7 11.59 5.44 9.79
CA ILE A 7 11.56 6.78 9.19
C ILE A 7 11.29 6.70 7.67
N GLU A 8 12.05 5.86 6.95
CA GLU A 8 11.88 5.67 5.50
C GLU A 8 10.47 5.20 5.14
N SER A 9 9.94 4.22 5.89
CA SER A 9 8.58 3.71 5.68
C SER A 9 7.53 4.79 5.96
N SER A 10 7.71 5.56 7.03
CA SER A 10 6.77 6.65 7.39
C SER A 10 6.77 7.76 6.35
N LEU A 11 7.94 8.13 5.81
CA LEU A 11 8.06 9.12 4.74
C LEU A 11 7.37 8.66 3.45
N LEU A 12 7.53 7.38 3.08
CA LEU A 12 6.84 6.82 1.92
C LEU A 12 5.32 6.86 2.09
N LEU A 13 4.81 6.45 3.25
CA LEU A 13 3.37 6.49 3.55
C LEU A 13 2.83 7.93 3.58
N ALA A 14 3.56 8.87 4.15
CA ALA A 14 3.22 10.30 4.11
C ALA A 14 3.21 10.86 2.68
N GLY A 15 4.15 10.45 1.84
CA GLY A 15 4.13 10.75 0.41
C GLY A 15 2.88 10.21 -0.29
N GLY A 16 2.47 8.98 0.06
CA GLY A 16 1.22 8.37 -0.40
C GLY A 16 -0.02 9.19 -0.03
N PHE A 17 -0.06 9.72 1.20
CA PHE A 17 -1.12 10.62 1.65
C PHE A 17 -1.19 11.90 0.82
N VAL A 18 -0.05 12.56 0.58
CA VAL A 18 0.01 13.78 -0.24
C VAL A 18 -0.47 13.49 -1.67
N LEU A 19 -0.02 12.37 -2.27
CA LEU A 19 -0.48 11.94 -3.58
C LEU A 19 -1.96 11.60 -3.62
N HIS A 20 -2.53 11.07 -2.52
CA HIS A 20 -3.97 10.80 -2.43
C HIS A 20 -4.81 12.07 -2.49
N GLN A 21 -4.31 13.21 -1.97
CA GLN A 21 -5.08 14.45 -1.96
C GLN A 21 -5.32 15.02 -3.37
N ILE A 22 -4.36 14.82 -4.28
CA ILE A 22 -4.45 15.28 -5.67
C ILE A 22 -5.24 14.32 -6.58
N MET A 23 -5.61 13.12 -6.10
CA MET A 23 -6.34 12.17 -6.92
C MET A 23 -7.80 12.58 -7.09
N PRO A 24 -8.32 12.52 -8.34
CA PRO A 24 -9.74 12.79 -8.58
C PRO A 24 -10.60 11.68 -7.96
N PRO A 25 -11.78 12.01 -7.41
CA PRO A 25 -12.73 11.02 -6.95
C PRO A 25 -13.28 10.20 -8.13
N LEU A 26 -13.45 8.89 -7.91
CA LEU A 26 -14.17 7.97 -8.79
C LEU A 26 -15.66 7.96 -8.41
N VAL A 27 -16.32 6.83 -8.62
CA VAL A 27 -17.73 6.59 -8.30
C VAL A 27 -17.97 6.66 -6.79
N ALA A 28 -19.13 7.21 -6.41
CA ALA A 28 -19.57 7.38 -5.02
C ALA A 28 -18.60 8.20 -4.14
N GLY A 29 -17.75 9.04 -4.74
CA GLY A 29 -16.80 9.88 -4.02
C GLY A 29 -15.56 9.12 -3.51
N MET A 30 -15.38 7.84 -3.88
CA MET A 30 -14.19 7.07 -3.51
C MET A 30 -13.00 7.46 -4.37
N LYS A 31 -11.89 7.86 -3.76
CA LYS A 31 -10.64 8.15 -4.46
C LYS A 31 -9.75 6.90 -4.53
N PRO A 32 -8.92 6.74 -5.59
CA PRO A 32 -7.85 5.74 -5.60
C PRO A 32 -6.93 5.92 -4.39
N ASP A 33 -6.70 4.84 -3.64
CA ASP A 33 -5.89 4.88 -2.42
C ASP A 33 -4.39 4.81 -2.75
N MET A 34 -3.73 5.96 -2.81
CA MET A 34 -2.28 6.06 -3.02
C MET A 34 -1.47 5.67 -1.78
N SER A 35 -2.08 5.68 -0.59
CA SER A 35 -1.45 5.18 0.64
C SER A 35 -1.31 3.66 0.59
N LEU A 36 -2.28 2.96 -0.01
CA LEU A 36 -2.22 1.52 -0.27
C LEU A 36 -1.07 1.15 -1.21
N LEU A 37 -0.88 1.93 -2.28
CA LEU A 37 0.24 1.74 -3.20
C LEU A 37 1.60 1.87 -2.48
N MET A 38 1.75 2.92 -1.66
CA MET A 38 2.99 3.12 -0.90
C MET A 38 3.20 2.04 0.16
N LEU A 39 2.12 1.52 0.76
CA LEU A 39 2.18 0.36 1.65
C LEU A 39 2.75 -0.87 0.91
N PHE A 40 2.31 -1.16 -0.32
CA PHE A 40 2.89 -2.26 -1.10
C PHE A 40 4.39 -2.08 -1.33
N ILE A 41 4.82 -0.87 -1.67
CA ILE A 41 6.23 -0.55 -1.87
C ILE A 41 7.03 -0.74 -0.57
N VAL A 42 6.50 -0.27 0.56
CA VAL A 42 7.14 -0.47 1.88
C VAL A 42 7.32 -1.95 2.18
N VAL A 43 6.29 -2.78 2.00
CA VAL A 43 6.36 -4.23 2.25
C VAL A 43 7.36 -4.90 1.29
N LEU A 44 7.40 -4.48 0.02
CA LEU A 44 8.36 -4.95 -0.98
C LEU A 44 9.82 -4.59 -0.67
N LEU A 45 10.05 -3.45 0.00
CA LEU A 45 11.38 -2.97 0.38
C LEU A 45 11.83 -3.53 1.73
N TYR A 46 10.88 -3.82 2.62
CA TYR A 46 11.13 -4.29 3.98
C TYR A 46 10.18 -5.42 4.35
N GLN A 47 10.62 -6.66 4.11
CA GLN A 47 9.89 -7.89 4.45
C GLN A 47 9.97 -8.23 5.96
N ASP A 48 10.00 -7.22 6.84
CA ASP A 48 10.04 -7.40 8.30
C ASP A 48 8.61 -7.36 8.86
N LYS A 49 8.16 -8.46 9.49
CA LYS A 49 6.77 -8.59 9.98
C LYS A 49 6.35 -7.46 10.92
N LYS A 50 7.23 -7.01 11.82
CA LYS A 50 6.90 -5.96 12.80
C LYS A 50 6.73 -4.61 12.09
N LEU A 51 7.62 -4.30 11.15
CA LEU A 51 7.54 -3.09 10.34
C LEU A 51 6.33 -3.09 9.40
N VAL A 52 5.99 -4.23 8.82
CA VAL A 52 4.82 -4.41 7.95
C VAL A 52 3.52 -4.15 8.72
N ILE A 53 3.36 -4.72 9.91
CA ILE A 53 2.18 -4.49 10.75
C ILE A 53 2.09 -3.01 11.14
N LEU A 54 3.21 -2.42 11.58
CA LEU A 54 3.25 -1.00 11.94
C LEU A 54 2.90 -0.09 10.76
N SER A 55 3.44 -0.39 9.58
CA SER A 55 3.15 0.35 8.34
C SER A 55 1.71 0.19 7.90
N GLY A 56 1.13 -1.01 8.06
CA GLY A 56 -0.29 -1.26 7.81
C GLY A 56 -1.19 -0.47 8.75
N LEU A 57 -0.85 -0.39 10.04
CA LEU A 57 -1.58 0.43 11.02
C LEU A 57 -1.48 1.92 10.68
N LEU A 58 -0.28 2.43 10.37
CA LEU A 58 -0.07 3.81 9.94
C LEU A 58 -0.86 4.16 8.69
N ALA A 59 -0.81 3.29 7.66
CA ALA A 59 -1.61 3.46 6.45
C ALA A 59 -3.11 3.45 6.76
N GLY A 60 -3.56 2.58 7.67
CA GLY A 60 -4.95 2.52 8.13
C GLY A 60 -5.41 3.81 8.80
N ILE A 61 -4.59 4.38 9.70
CA ILE A 61 -4.84 5.67 10.33
C ILE A 61 -4.92 6.78 9.28
N ILE A 62 -3.93 6.85 8.39
CA ILE A 62 -3.87 7.88 7.32
C ILE A 62 -5.11 7.81 6.42
N SER A 63 -5.46 6.62 5.92
CA SER A 63 -6.63 6.44 5.05
C SER A 63 -7.95 6.66 5.82
N ALA A 64 -8.02 6.33 7.11
CA ALA A 64 -9.18 6.62 7.94
C ALA A 64 -9.38 8.14 8.14
N LEU A 65 -8.30 8.91 8.26
CA LEU A 65 -8.38 10.37 8.40
C LEU A 65 -8.77 11.08 7.10
N SER A 66 -8.44 10.51 5.94
CA SER A 66 -8.72 11.13 4.62
C SER A 66 -10.00 10.64 3.95
N THR A 67 -10.58 9.54 4.40
CA THR A 67 -11.73 8.93 3.72
C THR A 67 -13.02 9.73 3.91
N THR A 68 -13.73 9.90 2.81
CA THR A 68 -15.09 10.48 2.77
C THR A 68 -16.17 9.42 2.65
N PHE A 69 -15.79 8.14 2.52
CA PHE A 69 -16.74 7.04 2.35
C PHE A 69 -17.44 6.72 3.68
N PRO A 70 -18.77 6.51 3.72
CA PRO A 70 -19.48 6.12 4.93
C PRO A 70 -18.90 4.87 5.56
N GLY A 71 -18.62 4.88 6.87
CA GLY A 71 -17.98 3.76 7.57
C GLY A 71 -16.50 3.50 7.17
N GLY A 72 -15.93 4.34 6.30
CA GLY A 72 -14.57 4.20 5.78
C GLY A 72 -13.48 4.28 6.85
N GLN A 73 -13.73 4.98 7.97
CA GLN A 73 -12.76 5.10 9.07
C GLN A 73 -12.47 3.73 9.69
N VAL A 74 -13.51 2.99 10.07
CA VAL A 74 -13.40 1.64 10.64
C VAL A 74 -12.90 0.66 9.58
N ALA A 75 -13.42 0.77 8.35
CA ALA A 75 -13.02 -0.10 7.25
C ALA A 75 -11.52 0.03 6.94
N ASN A 76 -10.96 1.24 6.87
CA ASN A 76 -9.52 1.45 6.61
C ASN A 76 -8.64 0.95 7.77
N MET A 77 -9.09 1.11 9.02
CA MET A 77 -8.34 0.66 10.20
C MET A 77 -8.16 -0.87 10.21
N LEU A 78 -9.14 -1.62 9.68
CA LEU A 78 -9.06 -3.08 9.56
C LEU A 78 -8.40 -3.53 8.26
N ASP A 79 -8.75 -2.89 7.13
CA ASP A 79 -8.22 -3.22 5.81
C ASP A 79 -6.70 -3.15 5.76
N LYS A 80 -6.09 -2.01 6.12
CA LYS A 80 -4.66 -1.81 5.84
C LYS A 80 -3.73 -2.79 6.58
N PRO A 81 -3.93 -3.11 7.87
CA PRO A 81 -3.14 -4.14 8.53
C PRO A 81 -3.31 -5.53 7.91
N ILE A 82 -4.54 -5.93 7.58
CA ILE A 82 -4.85 -7.23 6.96
C ILE A 82 -4.19 -7.31 5.58
N THR A 83 -4.33 -6.26 4.78
CA THR A 83 -3.75 -6.15 3.46
C THR A 83 -2.23 -6.13 3.50
N ALA A 84 -1.60 -5.44 4.45
CA ALA A 84 -0.14 -5.44 4.62
C ALA A 84 0.40 -6.86 4.84
N LEU A 85 -0.27 -7.63 5.70
CA LEU A 85 0.07 -9.03 5.97
C LEU A 85 -0.21 -9.95 4.78
N ALA A 86 -1.31 -9.74 4.08
CA ALA A 86 -1.65 -10.49 2.86
C ALA A 86 -0.58 -10.26 1.77
N VAL A 87 -0.17 -9.01 1.55
CA VAL A 87 0.88 -8.65 0.60
C VAL A 87 2.23 -9.22 0.99
N LEU A 88 2.59 -9.19 2.27
CA LEU A 88 3.80 -9.86 2.75
C LEU A 88 3.76 -11.36 2.42
N THR A 89 2.61 -12.00 2.62
CA THR A 89 2.43 -13.42 2.29
C THR A 89 2.55 -13.67 0.79
N LEU A 90 1.97 -12.82 -0.06
CA LEU A 90 2.10 -12.90 -1.51
C LEU A 90 3.55 -12.77 -1.97
N ILE A 91 4.32 -11.88 -1.34
CA ILE A 91 5.74 -11.68 -1.62
C ILE A 91 6.53 -12.94 -1.26
N LEU A 92 6.37 -13.45 -0.04
CA LEU A 92 7.07 -14.66 0.42
C LEU A 92 6.73 -15.88 -0.45
N LEU A 93 5.48 -16.00 -0.88
CA LEU A 93 5.05 -17.06 -1.78
C LEU A 93 5.68 -16.91 -3.18
N GLY A 94 5.75 -15.68 -3.70
CA GLY A 94 6.43 -15.40 -4.96
C GLY A 94 7.93 -15.72 -4.92
N ASP A 95 8.59 -15.43 -3.80
CA ASP A 95 9.99 -15.76 -3.56
C ASP A 95 10.19 -17.28 -3.48
N TYR A 96 9.27 -18.00 -2.80
CA TYR A 96 9.28 -19.47 -2.72
C TYR A 96 9.18 -20.13 -4.10
N PHE A 97 8.30 -19.62 -4.97
CA PHE A 97 8.15 -20.10 -6.36
C PHE A 97 9.16 -19.49 -7.34
N LYS A 98 10.13 -18.70 -6.87
CA LYS A 98 11.18 -18.05 -7.70
C LYS A 98 10.59 -17.23 -8.85
N LEU A 99 9.48 -16.55 -8.61
CA LEU A 99 8.84 -15.70 -9.62
C LEU A 99 9.75 -14.52 -9.97
N SER A 100 9.75 -14.13 -11.25
CA SER A 100 10.48 -12.92 -11.67
C SER A 100 9.93 -11.69 -10.95
N ARG A 101 10.81 -10.70 -10.67
CA ARG A 101 10.41 -9.48 -9.97
C ARG A 101 9.24 -8.78 -10.68
N LYS A 102 9.26 -8.72 -12.01
CA LYS A 102 8.17 -8.14 -12.81
C LYS A 102 6.86 -8.86 -12.54
N PHE A 103 6.85 -10.19 -12.57
CA PHE A 103 5.63 -10.96 -12.37
C PHE A 103 5.10 -10.84 -10.93
N SER A 104 6.00 -10.83 -9.94
CA SER A 104 5.67 -10.59 -8.54
C SER A 104 4.99 -9.22 -8.34
N LEU A 105 5.50 -8.14 -8.95
CA LEU A 105 4.88 -6.81 -8.87
C LEU A 105 3.46 -6.79 -9.44
N GLY A 106 3.23 -7.47 -10.58
CA GLY A 106 1.90 -7.58 -11.17
C GLY A 106 0.92 -8.31 -10.26
N ILE A 107 1.32 -9.46 -9.71
CA ILE A 107 0.51 -10.24 -8.76
C ILE A 107 0.18 -9.41 -7.52
N ILE A 108 1.17 -8.73 -6.95
CA ILE A 108 0.99 -7.92 -5.74
C ILE A 108 0.05 -6.74 -6.01
N GLY A 109 0.24 -6.03 -7.12
CA GLY A 109 -0.64 -4.92 -7.50
C GLY A 109 -2.09 -5.38 -7.68
N VAL A 110 -2.30 -6.49 -8.39
CA VAL A 110 -3.63 -7.02 -8.67
C VAL A 110 -4.28 -7.63 -7.43
N LEU A 111 -3.68 -8.67 -6.87
CA LEU A 111 -4.27 -9.40 -5.75
C LEU A 111 -4.27 -8.56 -4.48
N GLY A 112 -3.22 -7.79 -4.22
CA GLY A 112 -3.17 -6.90 -3.05
C GLY A 112 -4.30 -5.88 -3.06
N THR A 113 -4.58 -5.27 -4.22
CA THR A 113 -5.67 -4.29 -4.32
C THR A 113 -7.05 -4.95 -4.27
N ILE A 114 -7.23 -6.11 -4.89
CA ILE A 114 -8.50 -6.86 -4.80
C ILE A 114 -8.78 -7.30 -3.37
N ILE A 115 -7.78 -7.83 -2.67
CA ILE A 115 -7.90 -8.22 -1.25
C ILE A 115 -8.28 -7.00 -0.43
N SER A 116 -7.57 -5.89 -0.59
CA SER A 116 -7.85 -4.64 0.13
C SER A 116 -9.25 -4.12 -0.13
N GLY A 117 -9.67 -4.03 -1.39
CA GLY A 117 -11.00 -3.56 -1.77
C GLY A 117 -12.11 -4.47 -1.23
N THR A 118 -11.89 -5.79 -1.22
CA THR A 118 -12.84 -6.75 -0.65
C THR A 118 -12.96 -6.57 0.85
N VAL A 119 -11.84 -6.54 1.59
CA VAL A 119 -11.82 -6.36 3.05
C VAL A 119 -12.44 -5.01 3.42
N PHE A 120 -12.11 -3.95 2.70
CA PHE A 120 -12.67 -2.61 2.92
C PHE A 120 -14.20 -2.60 2.73
N LEU A 121 -14.70 -3.06 1.57
CA LEU A 121 -16.13 -3.03 1.26
C LEU A 121 -16.93 -3.95 2.18
N THR A 122 -16.42 -5.14 2.50
CA THR A 122 -17.07 -6.06 3.43
C THR A 122 -17.14 -5.44 4.82
N THR A 123 -16.04 -4.89 5.33
CA THR A 123 -16.02 -4.22 6.63
C THR A 123 -16.98 -3.04 6.67
N ALA A 124 -16.95 -2.18 5.65
CA ALA A 124 -17.87 -1.05 5.55
C ALA A 124 -19.33 -1.51 5.56
N SER A 125 -19.66 -2.59 4.84
CA SER A 125 -21.03 -3.12 4.78
C SER A 125 -21.56 -3.69 6.10
N LEU A 126 -20.67 -4.12 6.99
CA LEU A 126 -21.03 -4.62 8.32
C LEU A 126 -21.23 -3.50 9.34
N VAL A 127 -20.54 -2.37 9.15
CA VAL A 127 -20.56 -1.24 10.10
C VAL A 127 -21.64 -0.23 9.70
N VAL A 128 -21.86 -0.01 8.40
CA VAL A 128 -22.85 0.92 7.86
C VAL A 128 -23.57 0.35 6.64
N ALA A 129 -24.76 0.87 6.34
CA ALA A 129 -25.40 0.59 5.06
C ALA A 129 -24.58 1.20 3.92
N LEU A 130 -24.25 0.39 2.91
CA LEU A 130 -23.51 0.85 1.74
C LEU A 130 -24.37 1.81 0.89
N PRO A 131 -23.78 2.87 0.32
CA PRO A 131 -24.50 3.81 -0.54
C PRO A 131 -24.95 3.19 -1.87
N GLN A 132 -24.32 2.08 -2.27
CA GLN A 132 -24.60 1.30 -3.48
C GLN A 132 -24.39 -0.19 -3.16
N SER A 133 -24.83 -1.09 -4.05
CA SER A 133 -24.59 -2.53 -3.83
C SER A 133 -23.08 -2.84 -3.85
N PHE A 134 -22.69 -3.86 -3.08
CA PHE A 134 -21.30 -4.32 -3.00
C PHE A 134 -20.70 -4.56 -4.39
N LEU A 135 -21.45 -5.25 -5.26
CA LEU A 135 -21.00 -5.61 -6.61
C LEU A 135 -20.75 -4.36 -7.46
N VAL A 136 -21.65 -3.36 -7.40
CA VAL A 136 -21.47 -2.09 -8.13
C VAL A 136 -20.20 -1.39 -7.67
N LEU A 137 -19.96 -1.27 -6.36
CA LEU A 137 -18.74 -0.64 -5.83
C LEU A 137 -17.48 -1.43 -6.18
N PHE A 138 -17.55 -2.75 -6.14
CA PHE A 138 -16.43 -3.61 -6.51
C PHE A 138 -16.02 -3.42 -7.97
N ILE A 139 -16.98 -3.47 -8.90
CA ILE A 139 -16.70 -3.31 -10.33
C ILE A 139 -16.29 -1.87 -10.67
N SER A 140 -16.97 -0.87 -10.09
CA SER A 140 -16.78 0.54 -10.48
C SER A 140 -15.64 1.25 -9.74
N VAL A 141 -15.17 0.71 -8.62
CA VAL A 141 -14.10 1.31 -7.82
C VAL A 141 -12.92 0.37 -7.66
N VAL A 142 -13.13 -0.87 -7.18
CA VAL A 142 -12.02 -1.79 -6.87
C VAL A 142 -11.28 -2.21 -8.14
N LEU A 143 -11.99 -2.57 -9.22
CA LEU A 143 -11.32 -2.98 -10.46
C LEU A 143 -10.54 -1.82 -11.13
N PRO A 144 -11.09 -0.60 -11.29
CA PRO A 144 -10.31 0.55 -11.77
C PRO A 144 -9.12 0.89 -10.87
N ALA A 145 -9.30 0.88 -9.55
CA ALA A 145 -8.21 1.10 -8.61
C ALA A 145 -7.13 0.02 -8.72
N THR A 146 -7.52 -1.24 -8.96
CA THR A 146 -6.60 -2.36 -9.17
C THR A 146 -5.71 -2.11 -10.39
N LEU A 147 -6.31 -1.66 -11.50
CA LEU A 147 -5.57 -1.33 -12.71
C LEU A 147 -4.58 -0.18 -12.46
N LEU A 148 -5.06 0.91 -11.86
CA LEU A 148 -4.24 2.10 -11.57
C LEU A 148 -3.11 1.78 -10.58
N ASN A 149 -3.40 1.13 -9.47
CA ASN A 149 -2.40 0.76 -8.47
C ASN A 149 -1.34 -0.18 -9.04
N THR A 150 -1.74 -1.15 -9.87
CA THR A 150 -0.79 -2.05 -10.53
C THR A 150 0.11 -1.28 -11.49
N CYS A 151 -0.45 -0.36 -12.28
CA CYS A 151 0.31 0.48 -13.20
C CYS A 151 1.32 1.36 -12.44
N PHE A 152 0.85 2.09 -11.41
CA PHE A 152 1.72 2.93 -10.60
C PHE A 152 2.77 2.12 -9.83
N LEU A 153 2.46 0.91 -9.39
CA LEU A 153 3.42 0.03 -8.72
C LEU A 153 4.58 -0.32 -9.64
N TYR A 154 4.29 -0.67 -10.91
CA TYR A 154 5.33 -0.92 -11.91
C TYR A 154 6.20 0.30 -12.19
N MET A 155 5.62 1.51 -12.14
CA MET A 155 6.36 2.75 -12.40
C MET A 155 7.21 3.18 -11.19
N LEU A 156 6.62 3.20 -9.99
CA LEU A 156 7.23 3.79 -8.80
C LEU A 156 8.20 2.86 -8.09
N TYR A 157 7.89 1.56 -8.01
CA TYR A 157 8.74 0.59 -7.33
C TYR A 157 10.22 0.63 -7.78
N PRO A 158 10.56 0.54 -9.09
CA PRO A 158 11.96 0.54 -9.52
C PRO A 158 12.67 1.86 -9.21
N ILE A 159 11.97 3.00 -9.26
CA ILE A 159 12.51 4.32 -8.95
C ILE A 159 12.91 4.37 -7.47
N ILE A 160 11.98 4.01 -6.59
CA ILE A 160 12.19 4.05 -5.13
C ILE A 160 13.26 3.04 -4.71
N ALA A 161 13.26 1.83 -5.29
CA ALA A 161 14.29 0.83 -5.03
C ALA A 161 15.69 1.32 -5.44
N LYS A 162 15.81 2.03 -6.57
CA LYS A 162 17.07 2.64 -7.01
C LYS A 162 17.52 3.75 -6.06
N ILE A 163 16.63 4.64 -5.66
CA ILE A 163 16.93 5.73 -4.71
C ILE A 163 17.44 5.14 -3.38
N LYS A 164 16.77 4.15 -2.82
CA LYS A 164 17.20 3.49 -1.59
C LYS A 164 18.62 2.91 -1.71
N GLY A 165 18.94 2.29 -2.83
CA GLY A 165 20.29 1.75 -3.10
C GLY A 165 21.36 2.84 -3.26
N LEU A 166 20.99 4.05 -3.69
CA LEU A 166 21.90 5.19 -3.75
C LEU A 166 22.14 5.77 -2.36
N VAL A 167 21.08 5.98 -1.57
CA VAL A 167 21.19 6.51 -0.21
C VAL A 167 22.05 5.60 0.67
N SER A 168 21.89 4.27 0.55
CA SER A 168 22.77 3.34 1.28
C SER A 168 24.24 3.47 0.91
N LYS A 169 24.57 3.74 -0.36
CA LYS A 169 25.97 3.87 -0.81
C LYS A 169 26.64 5.15 -0.31
N VAL A 170 25.90 6.26 -0.23
CA VAL A 170 26.43 7.53 0.26
C VAL A 170 26.88 7.42 1.72
N GLU A 171 26.10 6.72 2.55
CA GLU A 171 26.41 6.51 3.96
C GLU A 171 27.66 5.64 4.19
N PHE A 172 27.92 4.67 3.30
CA PHE A 172 29.15 3.86 3.35
C PHE A 172 30.39 4.70 3.00
N ASN A 173 30.30 5.56 1.98
CA ASN A 173 31.43 6.44 1.61
C ASN A 173 31.72 7.50 2.68
N SER A 174 30.72 8.03 3.38
CA SER A 174 30.94 9.01 4.46
C SER A 174 31.60 8.41 5.71
N GLY A 175 31.61 7.08 5.85
CA GLY A 175 32.27 6.37 6.95
C GLY A 175 33.75 6.05 6.69
N GLU A 176 34.20 6.10 5.43
CA GLU A 176 35.60 5.84 5.05
C GLU A 176 36.47 7.10 5.01
N GLU A 177 35.88 8.31 5.03
CA GLU A 177 36.63 9.58 5.04
C GLU A 177 37.08 10.03 6.45
N ILE A 178 36.88 9.19 7.49
CA ILE A 178 37.34 9.46 8.86
C ILE A 178 38.28 8.33 9.32
N VAL A 179 39.42 8.16 8.65
CA VAL A 179 40.61 7.48 9.19
C VAL A 179 41.87 8.20 8.74
#